data_AF-A0A195D3K7-F1
#
_entry.id   AF-A0A195D3K7-F1
#
_cell.length_a   1.000
_cell.length_b   1.000
_cell.length_c   1.000
_cell.angle_alpha   90.00
_cell.angle_beta   90.00
_cell.angle_gamma   90.00
#
_symmetry.space_group_name_H-M   'P 1'
#
loop_
_entity.id
_entity.type
_entity.pdbx_description
1 polymer ?
#
loop_
_entity_poly.entity_id
_entity_poly.type
_entity_poly.pdbx_seq_one_letter_code
_entity_poly.pdbx_strand_id
1 'polypeptide(L)'
;MLTNATADETKELWWSIYAWWSCVLVLKMMLLTWYTGQIRVREQVIHSSEDAMWMTKKPDIILCPTGDGHPDVIRIRNAHRHDVETVLPFLVLTPLWLNVEACNFTVRILIPGFALASILYTLVYMQLLQLSVLWKLSLFITLYCILTYICTIAAVKYSIFIINV
;
A
#
# COMPACT_ATOMS: atom_id res chain seq x y z
N MET A 1 29.57 26.90 -0.82
CA MET A 1 29.89 25.59 -1.45
C MET A 1 29.49 24.43 -0.56
N LEU A 2 29.95 24.35 0.71
CA LEU A 2 29.61 23.24 1.62
C LEU A 2 28.09 23.08 1.90
N THR A 3 27.35 24.18 2.08
CA THR A 3 25.90 24.16 2.34
C THR A 3 25.08 23.56 1.20
N ASN A 4 25.53 23.76 -0.05
CA ASN A 4 24.84 23.25 -1.23
C ASN A 4 25.07 21.74 -1.37
N ALA A 5 26.28 21.26 -1.05
CA ALA A 5 26.60 19.83 -1.03
C ALA A 5 25.75 19.08 0.02
N THR A 6 25.65 19.62 1.24
CA THR A 6 24.84 18.99 2.31
C THR A 6 23.34 18.96 1.99
N ALA A 7 22.84 19.96 1.26
CA ALA A 7 21.44 20.02 0.84
C ALA A 7 21.15 18.99 -0.26
N ASP A 8 22.09 18.79 -1.18
CA ASP A 8 22.00 17.81 -2.26
C ASP A 8 22.01 16.37 -1.70
N GLU A 9 22.98 16.06 -0.82
CA GLU A 9 23.05 14.78 -0.10
C GLU A 9 21.76 14.47 0.68
N THR A 10 21.14 15.50 1.28
CA THR A 10 19.87 15.35 1.99
C THR A 10 18.73 14.97 1.04
N LYS A 11 18.66 15.59 -0.14
CA LYS A 11 17.65 15.25 -1.14
C LYS A 11 17.86 13.84 -1.70
N GLU A 12 19.09 13.47 -2.01
CA GLU A 12 19.44 12.11 -2.46
C GLU A 12 19.00 11.05 -1.44
N LEU A 13 19.21 11.32 -0.15
CA LEU A 13 18.74 10.47 0.92
C LEU A 13 17.21 10.34 0.93
N TRP A 14 16.48 11.45 0.78
CA TRP A 14 15.01 11.42 0.78
C TRP A 14 14.45 10.59 -0.36
N TRP A 15 14.98 10.77 -1.57
CA TRP A 15 14.60 9.98 -2.74
C TRP A 15 14.97 8.52 -2.60
N SER A 16 16.10 8.20 -1.95
CA SER A 16 16.51 6.82 -1.67
C SER A 16 15.56 6.13 -0.67
N ILE A 17 15.15 6.84 0.39
CA ILE A 17 14.15 6.35 1.36
C ILE A 17 12.82 6.08 0.64
N TYR A 18 12.36 7.02 -0.19
CA TYR A 18 11.15 6.87 -0.98
C TYR A 18 11.24 5.67 -1.93
N ALA A 19 12.31 5.55 -2.71
CA ALA A 19 12.49 4.47 -3.67
C ALA A 19 12.50 3.10 -2.99
N TRP A 20 13.25 2.95 -1.90
CA TRP A 20 13.30 1.72 -1.12
C TRP A 20 11.92 1.28 -0.63
N TRP A 21 11.20 2.17 0.08
CA TRP A 21 9.90 1.83 0.65
C TRP A 21 8.81 1.66 -0.41
N SER A 22 8.90 2.38 -1.53
CA SER A 22 8.03 2.19 -2.69
C SER A 22 8.22 0.80 -3.29
N CYS A 23 9.47 0.35 -3.47
CA CYS A 23 9.77 -1.01 -3.94
C CYS A 23 9.19 -2.06 -2.99
N VAL A 24 9.36 -1.89 -1.68
CA VAL A 24 8.79 -2.80 -0.66
C VAL A 24 7.26 -2.87 -0.77
N LEU A 25 6.59 -1.72 -0.90
CA LEU A 25 5.14 -1.66 -1.03
C LEU A 25 4.62 -2.28 -2.33
N VAL A 26 5.30 -2.04 -3.46
CA VAL A 26 4.95 -2.66 -4.74
C VAL A 26 5.17 -4.17 -4.69
N LEU A 27 6.28 -4.63 -4.12
CA LEU A 27 6.52 -6.07 -3.93
C LEU A 27 5.44 -6.71 -3.05
N LYS A 28 5.01 -6.04 -1.98
CA LYS A 28 3.88 -6.49 -1.15
C LYS A 28 2.60 -6.65 -1.97
N MET A 29 2.31 -5.69 -2.86
CA MET A 29 1.15 -5.75 -3.76
C MET A 29 1.21 -6.95 -4.70
N MET A 30 2.37 -7.19 -5.31
CA MET A 30 2.60 -8.35 -6.18
C MET A 30 2.44 -9.67 -5.42
N LEU A 31 2.96 -9.74 -4.18
CA LEU A 31 2.80 -10.91 -3.31
C LEU A 31 1.32 -11.19 -3.01
N LEU A 32 0.50 -10.17 -2.76
CA LEU A 32 -0.94 -10.37 -2.55
C LEU A 32 -1.65 -10.93 -3.80
N THR A 33 -1.28 -10.49 -5.00
CA THR A 33 -1.79 -11.07 -6.25
C THR A 33 -1.43 -12.55 -6.36
N TRP A 34 -0.16 -12.89 -6.08
CA TRP A 34 0.30 -14.28 -6.07
C TRP A 34 -0.46 -15.15 -5.06
N TYR A 35 -0.57 -14.68 -3.81
CA TYR A 35 -1.31 -15.39 -2.76
C TYR A 35 -2.80 -15.53 -3.08
N THR A 36 -3.40 -14.57 -3.79
CA THR A 36 -4.80 -14.66 -4.23
C THR A 36 -4.97 -15.86 -5.17
N GLY A 37 -4.05 -16.06 -6.12
CA GLY A 37 -4.03 -17.23 -7.00
C GLY A 37 -3.90 -18.53 -6.21
N GLN A 38 -2.97 -18.59 -5.25
CA GLN A 38 -2.78 -19.76 -4.39
C GLN A 38 -4.04 -20.12 -3.59
N ILE A 39 -4.72 -19.13 -3.00
CA ILE A 39 -5.97 -19.35 -2.25
C ILE A 39 -7.08 -19.82 -3.20
N ARG A 40 -7.22 -19.24 -4.39
CA ARG A 40 -8.22 -19.68 -5.38
C ARG A 40 -8.02 -21.14 -5.79
N VAL A 41 -6.78 -21.54 -6.06
CA VAL A 41 -6.45 -22.94 -6.37
C VAL A 41 -6.65 -23.84 -5.14
N ARG A 42 -6.31 -23.40 -3.92
CA ARG A 42 -6.53 -24.20 -2.71
C ARG A 42 -8.02 -24.41 -2.43
N GLU A 43 -8.81 -23.35 -2.58
CA GLU A 43 -10.25 -23.39 -2.27
C GLU A 43 -11.13 -23.80 -3.45
N GLN A 44 -10.56 -23.98 -4.64
CA GLN A 44 -11.26 -24.32 -5.89
C GLN A 44 -12.35 -23.30 -6.26
N VAL A 45 -12.00 -22.01 -6.14
CA VAL A 45 -12.88 -20.89 -6.47
C VAL A 45 -12.44 -20.26 -7.78
N ILE A 46 -13.26 -20.42 -8.82
CA ILE A 46 -13.00 -19.91 -10.17
C ILE A 46 -13.88 -18.73 -10.51
N HIS A 47 -13.37 -17.85 -11.37
CA HIS A 47 -14.14 -16.72 -11.90
C HIS A 47 -14.80 -17.07 -13.22
N SER A 48 -14.08 -17.81 -14.08
CA SER A 48 -14.52 -18.22 -15.40
C SER A 48 -14.58 -19.74 -15.51
N SER A 49 -15.46 -20.28 -16.35
CA SER A 49 -15.54 -21.73 -16.58
C SER A 49 -14.29 -22.30 -17.25
N GLU A 50 -13.52 -21.48 -17.95
CA GLU A 50 -12.24 -21.89 -18.55
C GLU A 50 -11.20 -22.26 -17.49
N ASP A 51 -11.24 -21.61 -16.32
CA ASP A 51 -10.32 -21.86 -15.21
C ASP A 51 -10.52 -23.24 -14.59
N ALA A 52 -11.68 -23.87 -14.82
CA ALA A 52 -12.01 -25.19 -14.29
C ALA A 52 -11.00 -26.26 -14.73
N MET A 53 -10.36 -26.09 -15.90
CA MET A 53 -9.33 -27.03 -16.37
C MET A 53 -8.11 -27.11 -15.45
N TRP A 54 -7.87 -26.07 -14.64
CA TRP A 54 -6.75 -25.98 -13.69
C TRP A 54 -7.13 -26.41 -12.27
N MET A 55 -8.39 -26.81 -12.04
CA MET A 55 -8.94 -27.16 -10.73
C MET A 55 -9.10 -28.67 -10.58
N THR A 56 -8.17 -29.30 -9.87
CA THR A 56 -8.14 -30.77 -9.68
C THR A 56 -8.11 -31.20 -8.21
N LYS A 57 -8.13 -30.26 -7.27
CA LYS A 57 -7.84 -30.55 -5.84
C LYS A 57 -9.07 -30.95 -5.04
N LYS A 58 -10.27 -30.47 -5.39
CA LYS A 58 -11.53 -30.83 -4.72
C LYS A 58 -12.58 -31.21 -5.78
N PRO A 59 -13.53 -32.11 -5.44
CA PRO A 59 -14.60 -32.49 -6.37
C PRO A 59 -15.56 -31.33 -6.66
N ASP A 60 -15.80 -30.46 -5.67
CA ASP A 60 -16.68 -29.31 -5.81
C ASP A 60 -15.88 -28.07 -6.21
N ILE A 61 -16.19 -27.54 -7.39
CA ILE A 61 -15.64 -26.29 -7.91
C ILE A 61 -16.69 -25.18 -7.72
N ILE A 62 -16.30 -24.10 -7.05
CA ILE A 62 -17.17 -22.96 -6.83
C ILE A 62 -16.97 -21.97 -7.98
N LEU A 63 -17.91 -21.95 -8.93
CA LEU A 63 -17.96 -20.92 -9.96
C LEU A 63 -18.61 -19.66 -9.40
N CYS A 64 -17.82 -18.61 -9.21
CA CYS A 64 -18.28 -17.34 -8.68
C CYS A 64 -17.82 -16.20 -9.61
N PRO A 65 -18.70 -15.71 -10.51
CA PRO A 65 -18.36 -14.64 -11.45
C PRO A 65 -18.05 -13.29 -10.81
N THR A 66 -18.36 -13.09 -9.53
CA THR A 66 -17.92 -11.88 -8.80
C THR A 66 -16.51 -12.03 -8.23
N GLY A 67 -16.02 -13.27 -8.17
CA GLY A 67 -14.73 -13.66 -7.61
C GLY A 67 -14.70 -13.85 -6.09
N ASP A 68 -15.85 -13.81 -5.40
CA ASP A 68 -15.99 -13.81 -3.92
C ASP A 68 -16.50 -15.14 -3.34
N GLY A 69 -16.32 -16.25 -4.04
CA GLY A 69 -16.91 -17.54 -3.68
C GLY A 69 -16.44 -18.18 -2.35
N HIS A 70 -15.44 -17.61 -1.67
CA HIS A 70 -14.94 -18.14 -0.39
C HIS A 70 -14.46 -17.01 0.53
N PRO A 71 -14.67 -17.11 1.87
CA PRO A 71 -14.29 -16.07 2.83
C PRO A 71 -12.80 -15.70 2.77
N ASP A 72 -11.90 -16.66 2.55
CA ASP A 72 -10.46 -16.40 2.41
C ASP A 72 -10.12 -15.57 1.15
N VAL A 73 -10.84 -15.83 0.05
CA VAL A 73 -10.69 -15.08 -1.21
C VAL A 73 -11.19 -13.64 -1.01
N ILE A 74 -12.33 -13.47 -0.32
CA ILE A 74 -12.86 -12.14 0.03
C ILE A 74 -11.84 -11.39 0.90
N ARG A 75 -11.25 -12.04 1.91
CA ARG A 75 -10.27 -11.40 2.81
C ARG A 75 -9.05 -10.88 2.04
N ILE A 76 -8.43 -11.70 1.20
CA ILE A 76 -7.24 -11.28 0.45
C ILE A 76 -7.53 -10.20 -0.59
N ARG A 77 -8.67 -10.31 -1.28
CA ARG A 77 -9.10 -9.30 -2.26
C ARG A 77 -9.34 -7.96 -1.58
N ASN A 78 -9.98 -7.94 -0.42
CA ASN A 78 -10.22 -6.71 0.30
C ASN A 78 -8.93 -6.10 0.86
N ALA A 79 -7.98 -6.93 1.35
CA ALA A 79 -6.66 -6.44 1.75
C ALA A 79 -5.91 -5.82 0.58
N HIS A 80 -5.92 -6.47 -0.59
CA HIS A 80 -5.31 -5.93 -1.81
C HIS A 80 -6.02 -4.67 -2.31
N ARG A 81 -7.35 -4.62 -2.28
CA ARG A 81 -8.12 -3.41 -2.63
C ARG A 81 -7.78 -2.24 -1.72
N HIS A 82 -7.69 -2.47 -0.41
CA HIS A 82 -7.26 -1.44 0.53
C HIS A 82 -5.87 -0.89 0.17
N ASP A 83 -4.94 -1.76 -0.21
CA ASP A 83 -3.63 -1.31 -0.65
C ASP A 83 -3.69 -0.55 -1.99
N VAL A 84 -4.52 -0.95 -2.95
CA VAL A 84 -4.77 -0.15 -4.17
C VAL A 84 -5.23 1.27 -3.80
N GLU A 85 -6.18 1.37 -2.86
CA GLU A 85 -6.78 2.64 -2.43
C GLU A 85 -5.83 3.52 -1.61
N THR A 86 -4.77 2.98 -1.01
CA THR A 86 -3.87 3.72 -0.10
C THR A 86 -2.45 3.84 -0.63
N VAL A 87 -1.85 2.73 -1.09
CA VAL A 87 -0.48 2.67 -1.61
C VAL A 87 -0.36 3.41 -2.93
N LEU A 88 -1.32 3.30 -3.86
CA LEU A 88 -1.21 4.03 -5.13
C LEU A 88 -1.24 5.55 -4.94
N PRO A 89 -2.17 6.14 -4.17
CA PRO A 89 -2.09 7.56 -3.83
C PRO A 89 -0.79 7.94 -3.14
N PHE A 90 -0.29 7.10 -2.23
CA PHE A 90 1.00 7.35 -1.58
C PHE A 90 2.16 7.40 -2.58
N LEU A 91 2.24 6.45 -3.52
CA LEU A 91 3.28 6.43 -4.56
C LEU A 91 3.23 7.64 -5.48
N VAL A 92 2.03 8.18 -5.76
CA VAL A 92 1.87 9.35 -6.63
C VAL A 92 2.13 10.66 -5.89
N LEU A 93 1.61 10.80 -4.67
CA LEU A 93 1.64 12.07 -3.93
C LEU A 93 2.95 12.29 -3.19
N THR A 94 3.64 11.24 -2.75
CA THR A 94 4.89 11.36 -1.98
C THR A 94 6.00 12.06 -2.77
N PRO A 95 6.26 11.75 -4.06
CA PRO A 95 7.20 12.51 -4.88
C PRO A 95 6.87 14.00 -4.97
N LEU A 96 5.59 14.36 -5.12
CA LEU A 96 5.16 15.76 -5.15
C LEU A 96 5.44 16.45 -3.82
N TRP A 97 5.13 15.78 -2.71
CA TRP A 97 5.40 16.27 -1.37
C TRP A 97 6.91 16.42 -1.09
N LEU A 98 7.75 15.48 -1.52
CA LEU A 98 9.21 15.55 -1.35
C LEU A 98 9.85 16.78 -2.02
N ASN A 99 9.24 17.32 -3.07
CA ASN A 99 9.73 18.53 -3.73
C ASN A 99 9.48 19.81 -2.91
N VAL A 100 8.49 19.81 -2.02
CA VAL A 100 8.09 20.98 -1.22
C VAL A 100 8.42 20.85 0.27
N GLU A 101 8.72 19.63 0.72
CA GLU A 101 9.11 19.34 2.09
C GLU A 101 10.50 19.88 2.40
N ALA A 102 10.72 20.30 3.64
CA ALA A 102 12.00 20.86 4.10
C ALA A 102 12.55 20.11 5.32
N CYS A 103 11.74 19.31 6.01
CA CYS A 103 12.13 18.66 7.25
C CYS A 103 12.59 17.21 7.04
N ASN A 104 13.89 16.97 7.32
CA ASN A 104 14.50 15.64 7.22
C ASN A 104 13.83 14.61 8.15
N PHE A 105 13.50 15.03 9.38
CA PHE A 105 12.86 14.16 10.36
C PHE A 105 11.49 13.65 9.88
N THR A 106 10.70 14.53 9.25
CA THR A 106 9.37 14.18 8.72
C THR A 106 9.48 13.08 7.65
N VAL A 107 10.39 13.22 6.68
CA VAL A 107 10.60 12.22 5.62
C VAL A 107 11.03 10.87 6.21
N ARG A 108 11.98 10.87 7.15
CA ARG A 108 12.51 9.67 7.79
C ARG A 108 11.48 8.90 8.63
N ILE A 109 10.39 9.54 9.05
CA ILE A 109 9.36 8.90 9.87
C ILE A 109 8.14 8.54 9.03
N LEU A 110 7.62 9.48 8.23
CA LEU A 110 6.34 9.29 7.54
C LEU A 110 6.42 8.23 6.45
N ILE A 111 7.48 8.21 5.64
CA ILE A 111 7.62 7.23 4.54
C ILE A 111 7.76 5.81 5.11
N PRO A 112 8.72 5.51 6.01
CA PRO A 112 8.81 4.18 6.61
C PRO A 112 7.58 3.83 7.46
N GLY A 113 7.05 4.80 8.21
CA GLY A 113 5.89 4.62 9.07
C GLY A 113 4.64 4.23 8.30
N PHE A 114 4.37 4.89 7.17
CA PHE A 114 3.28 4.51 6.26
C PHE A 114 3.45 3.08 5.76
N ALA A 115 4.65 2.73 5.27
CA ALA A 115 4.89 1.42 4.71
C ALA A 115 4.77 0.30 5.75
N LEU A 116 5.33 0.49 6.95
CA LEU A 116 5.21 -0.44 8.06
C LEU A 116 3.76 -0.59 8.53
N ALA A 117 3.02 0.52 8.66
CA ALA A 117 1.61 0.47 9.03
C ALA A 117 0.76 -0.25 7.96
N SER A 118 1.07 -0.07 6.67
CA SER A 118 0.38 -0.75 5.56
C SER A 118 0.67 -2.25 5.57
N ILE A 119 1.92 -2.66 5.78
CA ILE A 119 2.29 -4.08 5.93
C ILE A 119 1.54 -4.69 7.11
N LEU A 120 1.59 -4.03 8.28
CA LEU A 120 0.93 -4.54 9.47
C LEU A 120 -0.60 -4.61 9.30
N TYR A 121 -1.21 -3.62 8.62
CA TYR A 121 -2.63 -3.65 8.29
C TYR A 121 -2.97 -4.88 7.47
N THR A 122 -2.22 -5.17 6.40
CA THR A 122 -2.42 -6.36 5.57
C THR A 122 -2.30 -7.65 6.38
N LEU A 123 -1.28 -7.77 7.24
CA LEU A 123 -1.06 -8.96 8.07
C LEU A 123 -2.22 -9.22 9.05
N VAL A 124 -2.72 -8.15 9.71
CA VAL A 124 -3.86 -8.23 10.62
C VAL A 124 -5.15 -8.50 9.86
N TYR A 125 -5.37 -7.85 8.71
CA TYR A 125 -6.56 -8.05 7.87
C TYR A 125 -6.65 -9.50 7.40
N MET A 126 -5.52 -10.07 6.98
CA MET A 126 -5.40 -11.45 6.52
C MET A 126 -5.45 -12.48 7.65
N GLN A 127 -5.57 -12.05 8.91
CA GLN A 127 -5.55 -12.91 10.10
C GLN A 127 -4.26 -13.74 10.23
N LEU A 128 -3.16 -13.29 9.61
CA LEU A 128 -1.83 -13.87 9.80
C LEU A 128 -1.27 -13.51 11.19
N LEU A 129 -1.72 -12.38 11.73
CA LEU A 129 -1.52 -11.97 13.12
C LEU A 129 -2.88 -11.88 13.80
N GLN A 130 -3.08 -12.66 14.87
CA GLN A 130 -4.29 -12.60 15.68
C GLN A 130 -4.24 -11.38 16.59
N LEU A 131 -4.67 -10.24 16.06
CA LEU A 131 -4.81 -8.98 16.80
C LEU A 131 -6.28 -8.55 16.86
N SER A 132 -6.62 -7.76 17.89
CA SER A 132 -7.97 -7.20 18.06
C SER A 132 -8.36 -6.32 16.88
N VAL A 133 -9.66 -6.26 16.57
CA VAL A 133 -10.25 -5.39 15.53
C VAL A 133 -9.85 -3.92 15.72
N LEU A 134 -9.60 -3.49 16.96
CA LEU A 134 -9.12 -2.15 17.28
C LEU A 134 -7.78 -1.81 16.61
N TRP A 135 -6.87 -2.79 16.49
CA TRP A 135 -5.58 -2.58 15.82
C TRP A 135 -5.77 -2.31 14.33
N LYS A 136 -6.66 -3.06 13.68
CA LYS A 136 -7.00 -2.86 12.27
C LYS A 136 -7.56 -1.45 12.03
N LEU A 137 -8.46 -0.98 12.91
CA LEU A 137 -9.02 0.37 12.82
C LEU A 137 -7.96 1.45 13.05
N SER A 138 -7.11 1.27 14.07
CA SER A 138 -6.02 2.21 14.38
C SER A 138 -5.04 2.35 13.21
N LEU A 139 -4.65 1.23 12.59
CA LEU A 139 -3.76 1.22 11.42
C LEU A 139 -4.42 1.88 10.21
N PHE A 140 -5.71 1.61 9.97
CA PHE A 140 -6.48 2.28 8.94
C PHE A 140 -6.44 3.80 9.13
N ILE A 141 -6.81 4.29 10.31
CA ILE A 141 -6.81 5.73 10.63
C ILE A 141 -5.40 6.31 10.42
N THR A 142 -4.37 5.64 10.92
CA THR A 142 -2.98 6.10 10.79
C THR A 142 -2.56 6.28 9.33
N LEU A 143 -2.90 5.32 8.46
CA LEU A 143 -2.60 5.40 7.02
C LEU A 143 -3.27 6.60 6.34
N TYR A 144 -4.56 6.81 6.59
CA TYR A 144 -5.29 7.96 6.02
C TYR A 144 -4.83 9.29 6.60
N CYS A 145 -4.44 9.35 7.88
CA CYS A 145 -3.85 10.55 8.47
C CYS A 145 -2.53 10.93 7.80
N ILE A 146 -1.62 9.96 7.57
CA ILE A 146 -0.36 10.23 6.87
C ILE A 146 -0.63 10.70 5.44
N LEU A 147 -1.54 10.02 4.72
CA LEU A 147 -1.85 10.36 3.33
C LEU A 147 -2.47 11.75 3.19
N THR A 148 -3.42 12.09 4.07
CA THR A 148 -4.04 13.43 4.08
C THR A 148 -3.04 14.51 4.45
N TYR A 149 -2.12 14.26 5.38
CA TYR A 149 -1.02 15.17 5.69
C TYR A 149 -0.13 15.43 4.46
N ILE A 150 0.37 14.38 3.80
CA ILE A 150 1.21 14.50 2.58
C ILE A 150 0.48 15.32 1.51
N CYS A 151 -0.78 15.00 1.26
CA CYS A 151 -1.60 15.66 0.24
C CYS A 151 -1.83 17.15 0.55
N THR A 152 -2.20 17.48 1.79
CA THR A 152 -2.49 18.86 2.21
C THR A 152 -1.26 19.75 2.18
N ILE A 153 -0.11 19.27 2.65
CA ILE A 153 1.15 20.04 2.60
C ILE A 153 1.57 20.29 1.15
N ALA A 154 1.51 19.27 0.30
CA ALA A 154 1.78 19.42 -1.12
C ALA A 154 0.87 20.49 -1.75
N ALA A 155 -0.44 20.36 -1.57
CA ALA A 155 -1.43 21.28 -2.15
C ALA A 155 -1.20 22.74 -1.69
N VAL A 156 -1.00 22.97 -0.39
CA VAL A 156 -0.78 24.31 0.16
C VAL A 156 0.51 24.94 -0.40
N LYS A 157 1.61 24.19 -0.40
CA LYS A 157 2.92 24.71 -0.86
C LYS A 157 2.91 25.03 -2.35
N TYR A 158 2.34 24.17 -3.18
CA TYR A 158 2.21 24.44 -4.61
C TYR A 158 1.25 25.60 -4.90
N SER A 159 0.15 25.72 -4.15
CA SER A 159 -0.77 26.87 -4.30
C SER A 159 -0.08 28.19 -3.98
N ILE A 160 0.70 28.25 -2.89
CA ILE A 160 1.49 29.43 -2.53
C ILE A 160 2.52 29.74 -3.62
N PHE A 161 3.20 28.72 -4.15
CA PHE A 161 4.16 28.92 -5.24
C PHE A 161 3.50 29.53 -6.47
N ILE A 162 2.34 29.01 -6.89
CA ILE A 162 1.59 29.51 -8.06
C ILE A 162 1.12 30.96 -7.85
N ILE A 163 0.65 31.32 -6.65
CA ILE A 163 0.17 32.68 -6.35
C ILE A 163 1.30 33.71 -6.37
N ASN A 164 2.53 33.30 -6.02
CA ASN A 164 3.69 34.19 -5.93
C ASN A 164 4.48 34.31 -7.25
N VAL A 165 4.06 33.61 -8.31
CA VAL A 165 4.62 33.70 -9.68
C VAL A 165 3.77 34.65 -10.50
#